data_AF-A0A519MIM8-F1
#
_entry.id   AF-A0A519MIM8-F1
#
_cell.length_a   1.000
_cell.length_b   1.000
_cell.length_c   1.000
_cell.angle_alpha   90.00
_cell.angle_beta   90.00
_cell.angle_gamma   90.00
#
_symmetry.space_group_name_H-M   'P 1'
#
loop_
_entity.id
_entity.type
_entity.pdbx_description
1 polymer ?
#
loop_
_entity_poly.entity_id
_entity_poly.type
_entity_poly.pdbx_seq_one_letter_code
_entity_poly.pdbx_strand_id
1 'polypeptide(L)'
;MTEHARPVRSQYEDFMRHVFTHGVHKSDRTGTGTTSVFGHQMRFDLKEGFPLVTTKKVHLRSIIQELLWFLTGSSNNNWLKDRGVTIWDEWAREDGDLGPVYGVQWRSWPTPDGGHIDQISDVIKTLQTNPDSRRIIVSAWNVA
;
A
#
# COMPACT_ATOMS: atom_id res chain seq x y z
N MET A 1 9.62 -23.33 33.43
CA MET A 1 9.22 -22.86 32.08
C MET A 1 8.29 -21.68 32.28
N THR A 2 8.82 -20.46 32.25
CA THR A 2 8.00 -19.24 32.36
C THR A 2 7.35 -18.98 31.01
N GLU A 3 6.04 -19.16 30.95
CA GLU A 3 5.19 -18.76 29.84
C GLU A 3 5.28 -17.22 29.73
N HIS A 4 6.08 -16.72 28.79
CA HIS A 4 6.08 -15.31 28.47
C HIS A 4 4.78 -15.01 27.73
N ALA A 5 3.81 -14.43 28.44
CA ALA A 5 2.62 -13.84 27.85
C ALA A 5 3.07 -12.92 26.70
N ARG A 6 2.64 -13.24 25.48
CA ARG A 6 2.98 -12.43 24.30
C ARG A 6 2.45 -11.00 24.54
N PRO A 7 3.27 -9.95 24.36
CA PRO A 7 2.79 -8.58 24.50
C PRO A 7 1.61 -8.35 23.55
N VAL A 8 0.56 -7.69 24.03
CA VAL A 8 -0.50 -7.18 23.16
C VAL A 8 0.13 -6.17 22.21
N ARG A 9 0.04 -6.45 20.91
CA ARG A 9 0.57 -5.59 19.85
C ARG A 9 -0.44 -4.48 19.56
N SER A 10 -0.06 -3.23 19.82
CA SER A 10 -0.92 -2.04 19.72
C SER A 10 -0.33 -0.94 18.84
N GLN A 11 0.66 -1.25 17.99
CA GLN A 11 1.41 -0.23 17.25
C GLN A 11 0.51 0.73 16.44
N TYR A 12 -0.56 0.21 15.84
CA TYR A 12 -1.53 1.02 15.11
C TYR A 12 -2.38 1.87 16.07
N GLU A 13 -2.90 1.28 17.15
CA GLU A 13 -3.71 1.98 18.16
C GLU A 13 -2.91 3.07 18.90
N ASP A 14 -1.63 2.82 19.16
CA ASP A 14 -0.71 3.79 19.76
C ASP A 14 -0.44 4.95 18.79
N PHE A 15 -0.30 4.66 17.49
CA PHE A 15 -0.21 5.71 16.48
C PHE A 15 -1.51 6.54 16.42
N MET A 16 -2.69 5.90 16.39
CA MET A 16 -3.97 6.61 16.40
C MET A 16 -4.10 7.50 17.65
N ARG A 17 -3.71 7.01 18.83
CA ARG A 17 -3.67 7.79 20.07
C ARG A 17 -2.70 8.96 19.96
N HIS A 18 -1.53 8.77 19.36
CA HIS A 18 -0.54 9.82 19.17
C HIS A 18 -1.09 10.94 18.27
N VAL A 19 -1.70 10.60 17.13
CA VAL A 19 -2.36 11.58 16.25
C VAL A 19 -3.46 12.33 17.00
N PHE A 20 -4.29 11.63 17.77
CA PHE A 20 -5.38 12.25 18.53
C PHE A 20 -4.89 13.25 19.60
N THR A 21 -3.80 12.91 20.30
CA THR A 21 -3.31 13.68 21.46
C THR A 21 -2.31 14.78 21.10
N HIS A 22 -1.54 14.62 20.02
CA HIS A 22 -0.45 15.52 19.64
C HIS A 22 -0.62 16.14 18.25
N GLY A 23 -1.64 15.73 17.49
CA GLY A 23 -1.84 16.19 16.12
C GLY A 23 -2.31 17.64 16.03
N VAL A 24 -1.98 18.27 14.92
CA VAL A 24 -2.45 19.62 14.56
C VAL A 24 -3.67 19.48 13.65
N HIS A 25 -4.76 20.16 14.00
CA HIS A 25 -5.93 20.23 13.15
C HIS A 25 -5.67 21.11 11.93
N LYS A 26 -6.08 20.65 10.75
CA LYS A 26 -5.96 21.32 9.46
C LYS A 26 -7.30 21.23 8.74
N SER A 27 -7.80 22.35 8.24
CA SER A 27 -8.99 22.38 7.39
C SER A 27 -8.68 21.91 5.97
N ASP A 28 -9.71 21.46 5.25
CA ASP A 28 -9.63 21.07 3.85
C ASP A 28 -10.81 21.65 3.04
N ARG A 29 -10.79 21.41 1.72
CA ARG A 29 -11.80 21.90 0.78
C ARG A 29 -13.18 21.24 0.92
N THR A 30 -13.29 20.14 1.67
CA THR A 30 -14.57 19.43 1.88
C THR A 30 -15.27 19.90 3.16
N GLY A 31 -14.58 20.67 4.01
CA GLY A 31 -15.09 21.14 5.29
C GLY A 31 -15.00 20.10 6.41
N THR A 32 -14.42 18.92 6.15
CA THR A 32 -14.24 17.87 7.16
C THR A 32 -12.98 18.13 7.99
N GLY A 33 -11.89 18.51 7.34
CA GLY A 33 -10.59 18.69 7.96
C GLY A 33 -9.98 17.38 8.49
N THR A 34 -8.72 17.47 8.95
CA THR A 34 -7.97 16.35 9.50
C THR A 34 -7.12 16.78 10.69
N THR A 35 -6.90 15.87 11.63
CA THR A 35 -5.86 16.02 12.66
C THR A 35 -4.67 15.17 12.26
N SER A 36 -3.47 15.76 12.23
CA SER A 36 -2.29 15.13 11.64
C SER A 36 -1.00 15.39 12.40
N VAL A 37 -0.06 14.46 12.29
CA VAL A 37 1.35 14.59 12.69
C VAL A 37 2.23 14.34 11.45
N PHE A 38 3.46 14.84 11.45
CA PHE A 38 4.41 14.61 10.36
C PHE A 38 5.57 13.73 10.81
N GLY A 39 5.79 12.62 10.11
CA GLY A 39 6.82 11.63 10.43
C GLY A 39 6.39 10.68 11.56
N HIS A 40 6.10 9.43 11.22
CA HIS A 40 5.85 8.37 12.18
C HIS A 40 6.29 7.02 11.58
N GLN A 41 6.61 6.04 12.42
CA GLN A 41 7.06 4.73 11.96
C GLN A 41 6.43 3.62 12.79
N MET A 42 5.85 2.65 12.10
CA MET A 42 5.37 1.40 12.69
C MET A 42 6.21 0.23 12.19
N ARG A 43 6.41 -0.78 13.05
CA ARG A 43 7.10 -2.04 12.71
C ARG A 43 6.25 -3.22 13.18
N PHE A 44 6.16 -4.24 12.33
CA PHE A 44 5.42 -5.46 12.58
C PHE A 44 6.32 -6.67 12.30
N ASP A 45 6.47 -7.57 13.26
CA ASP A 45 7.21 -8.83 13.07
C ASP A 45 6.29 -9.88 12.43
N LEU A 46 6.55 -10.21 11.17
CA LEU A 46 5.76 -11.18 10.41
C LEU A 46 5.97 -12.63 10.87
N LYS A 47 7.00 -12.92 11.68
CA LYS A 47 7.17 -14.24 12.32
C LYS A 47 6.19 -14.46 13.47
N GLU A 48 5.64 -13.39 14.02
CA GLU A 48 4.67 -13.45 15.13
C GLU A 48 3.22 -13.58 14.65
N GLY A 49 2.96 -13.28 13.38
CA GLY A 49 1.64 -13.39 12.75
C GLY A 49 1.44 -12.39 11.61
N PHE A 50 0.26 -12.46 10.98
CA PHE A 50 -0.13 -11.51 9.95
C PHE A 50 -0.69 -10.23 10.62
N PRO A 51 -0.15 -9.03 10.33
CA PRO A 51 -0.50 -7.79 11.04
C PRO A 51 -1.84 -7.20 10.55
N LEU A 52 -2.92 -7.96 10.71
CA LEU A 52 -4.28 -7.50 10.49
C LEU A 52 -4.85 -6.98 11.82
N VAL A 53 -5.26 -5.72 11.85
CA VAL A 53 -5.89 -5.14 13.05
C VAL A 53 -7.13 -5.95 13.45
N THR A 54 -7.27 -6.22 14.74
CA THR A 54 -8.37 -7.03 15.30
C THR A 54 -9.40 -6.19 16.05
N THR A 55 -9.06 -4.95 16.40
CA THR A 55 -9.93 -3.96 17.02
C THR A 55 -11.06 -3.47 16.09
N LYS A 56 -10.97 -3.79 14.79
CA LYS A 56 -12.00 -3.56 13.77
C LYS A 56 -11.97 -4.70 12.76
N LYS A 57 -13.15 -5.17 12.32
CA LYS A 57 -13.24 -6.13 11.20
C LYS A 57 -12.76 -5.48 9.91
N VAL A 58 -11.75 -6.08 9.26
CA VAL A 58 -11.19 -5.63 7.98
C VAL A 58 -11.64 -6.56 6.85
N HIS A 59 -12.04 -6.00 5.72
CA HIS A 59 -12.46 -6.76 4.54
C HIS A 59 -11.24 -7.24 3.72
N LEU A 60 -10.60 -8.32 4.20
CA LEU A 60 -9.34 -8.84 3.64
C LEU A 60 -9.42 -9.20 2.15
N ARG A 61 -10.58 -9.66 1.67
CA ARG A 61 -10.77 -10.02 0.25
C ARG A 61 -10.44 -8.85 -0.67
N SER A 62 -10.87 -7.62 -0.35
CA SER A 62 -10.58 -6.45 -1.19
C SER A 62 -9.09 -6.14 -1.26
N ILE A 63 -8.38 -6.26 -0.13
CA ILE A 63 -6.93 -6.01 -0.05
C ILE A 63 -6.16 -7.00 -0.93
N ILE A 64 -6.52 -8.29 -0.88
CA ILE A 64 -5.86 -9.32 -1.70
C ILE A 64 -6.10 -9.04 -3.19
N GLN A 65 -7.34 -8.76 -3.59
CA GLN A 65 -7.66 -8.50 -4.99
C GLN A 65 -6.95 -7.25 -5.52
N GLU A 66 -6.89 -6.18 -4.73
CA GLU A 66 -6.14 -4.96 -5.09
C GLU A 66 -4.64 -5.26 -5.29
N LEU A 67 -4.00 -5.99 -4.37
CA LEU A 67 -2.59 -6.34 -4.52
C LEU A 67 -2.34 -7.20 -5.76
N LEU A 68 -3.21 -8.19 -6.03
CA LEU A 68 -3.11 -9.01 -7.24
C LEU A 68 -3.28 -8.16 -8.50
N TRP A 69 -4.22 -7.21 -8.49
CA TRP A 69 -4.43 -6.26 -9.59
C TRP A 69 -3.21 -5.41 -9.85
N PHE A 70 -2.56 -4.83 -8.82
CA PHE A 70 -1.28 -4.12 -8.97
C PHE A 70 -0.21 -5.00 -9.63
N LEU A 71 -0.10 -6.26 -9.18
CA LEU A 71 0.87 -7.20 -9.75
C LEU A 71 0.59 -7.54 -11.22
N THR A 72 -0.63 -7.36 -11.73
CA THR A 72 -0.90 -7.53 -13.17
C THR A 72 -0.37 -6.38 -14.03
N GLY A 73 -0.03 -5.23 -13.44
CA GLY A 73 0.36 -4.03 -14.18
C GLY A 73 -0.81 -3.24 -14.76
N SER A 74 -2.05 -3.59 -14.43
CA SER A 74 -3.25 -2.96 -14.98
C SER A 74 -3.57 -1.61 -14.32
N SER A 75 -4.16 -0.71 -15.11
CA SER A 75 -4.83 0.53 -14.66
C SER A 75 -6.35 0.44 -14.69
N ASN A 76 -6.91 -0.69 -15.17
CA ASN A 76 -8.34 -0.83 -15.40
C ASN A 76 -9.06 -1.37 -14.16
N ASN A 77 -9.89 -0.53 -13.54
CA ASN A 77 -10.69 -0.83 -12.35
C ASN A 77 -11.79 -1.88 -12.60
N ASN A 78 -12.22 -2.12 -13.85
CA ASN A 78 -13.26 -3.12 -14.12
C ASN A 78 -12.84 -4.52 -13.64
N TRP A 79 -11.54 -4.84 -13.65
CA TRP A 79 -11.02 -6.09 -13.10
C TRP A 79 -11.38 -6.29 -11.61
N LEU A 80 -11.36 -5.20 -10.82
CA LEU A 80 -11.73 -5.17 -9.41
C LEU A 80 -13.26 -5.22 -9.24
N LYS A 81 -14.00 -4.45 -10.05
CA LYS A 81 -15.47 -4.41 -10.04
C LYS A 81 -16.06 -5.80 -10.31
N ASP A 82 -15.55 -6.51 -11.31
CA ASP A 82 -15.95 -7.88 -11.66
C ASP A 82 -15.74 -8.87 -10.51
N ARG A 83 -14.87 -8.52 -9.55
CA ARG A 83 -14.55 -9.32 -8.35
C ARG A 83 -15.23 -8.81 -7.08
N GLY A 84 -16.12 -7.83 -7.20
CA GLY A 84 -16.89 -7.24 -6.10
C GLY A 84 -16.06 -6.30 -5.24
N VAL A 85 -15.05 -5.64 -5.80
CA VAL A 85 -14.19 -4.67 -5.10
C VAL A 85 -14.41 -3.29 -5.70
N THR A 86 -14.84 -2.34 -4.87
CA THR A 86 -15.31 -1.01 -5.30
C THR A 86 -14.47 0.15 -4.76
N ILE A 87 -13.34 -0.13 -4.09
CA ILE A 87 -12.54 0.88 -3.38
C ILE A 87 -11.90 1.94 -4.29
N TRP A 88 -11.87 1.69 -5.61
CA TRP A 88 -11.33 2.58 -6.63
C TRP A 88 -12.41 3.25 -7.51
N ASP A 89 -13.70 2.97 -7.26
CA ASP A 89 -14.80 3.38 -8.14
C ASP A 89 -14.92 4.90 -8.29
N GLU A 90 -14.67 5.65 -7.21
CA GLU A 90 -14.77 7.11 -7.19
C GLU A 90 -13.66 7.83 -7.97
N TRP A 91 -12.58 7.11 -8.33
CA TRP A 91 -11.40 7.66 -8.98
C TRP A 91 -11.27 7.22 -10.45
N ALA A 92 -11.95 6.15 -10.82
CA ALA A 92 -11.92 5.62 -12.18
C ALA A 92 -12.69 6.53 -13.14
N ARG A 93 -12.19 6.63 -14.37
CA ARG A 93 -12.93 7.24 -15.48
C ARG A 93 -14.14 6.39 -15.87
N GLU A 94 -15.00 6.91 -16.74
CA GLU A 94 -16.20 6.21 -17.21
C GLU A 94 -15.89 4.85 -17.85
N ASP A 95 -14.75 4.71 -18.51
CA ASP A 95 -14.26 3.46 -19.12
C ASP A 95 -13.58 2.51 -18.11
N GLY A 96 -13.43 2.93 -16.85
CA GLY A 96 -12.76 2.20 -15.78
C GLY A 96 -11.26 2.45 -15.68
N ASP A 97 -10.66 3.29 -16.52
CA ASP A 97 -9.23 3.58 -16.46
C ASP A 97 -8.89 4.54 -15.30
N LEU A 98 -7.79 4.23 -14.60
CA LEU A 98 -7.21 5.06 -13.54
C LEU A 98 -5.94 5.79 -14.01
N GLY A 99 -5.48 5.55 -15.25
CA GLY A 99 -4.20 6.05 -15.74
C GLY A 99 -3.00 5.31 -15.11
N PRO A 100 -1.79 5.87 -15.20
CA PRO A 100 -0.55 5.16 -14.86
C PRO A 100 -0.27 5.14 -13.34
N VAL A 101 -1.17 4.51 -12.57
CA VAL A 101 -1.06 4.33 -11.12
C VAL A 101 -0.16 3.13 -10.75
N TYR A 102 -0.22 2.68 -9.49
CA TYR A 102 0.70 1.70 -8.88
C TYR A 102 1.11 0.53 -9.79
N GLY A 103 0.15 -0.25 -10.31
CA GLY A 103 0.44 -1.42 -11.12
C GLY A 103 1.25 -1.07 -12.37
N VAL A 104 0.85 -0.02 -13.09
CA VAL A 104 1.55 0.47 -14.28
C VAL A 104 2.98 0.88 -13.93
N GLN A 105 3.20 1.64 -12.85
CA GLN A 105 4.55 2.02 -12.44
C GLN A 105 5.39 0.81 -12.00
N TRP A 106 4.78 -0.18 -11.37
CA TRP A 106 5.48 -1.38 -10.88
C TRP A 106 5.95 -2.31 -12.00
N ARG A 107 5.12 -2.48 -13.04
CA ARG A 107 5.36 -3.48 -14.11
C ARG A 107 5.80 -2.87 -15.44
N SER A 108 5.50 -1.58 -15.65
CA SER A 108 5.64 -0.90 -16.94
C SER A 108 6.05 0.58 -16.74
N TRP A 109 7.02 0.86 -15.87
CA TRP A 109 7.53 2.22 -15.65
C TRP A 109 8.06 2.80 -16.97
N PRO A 110 7.48 3.88 -17.53
CA PRO A 110 7.86 4.38 -18.84
C PRO A 110 9.25 5.00 -18.85
N THR A 111 10.01 4.77 -19.92
CA THR A 111 11.34 5.38 -20.13
C THR A 111 11.30 6.40 -21.27
N PRO A 112 12.20 7.42 -21.26
CA PRO A 112 12.18 8.50 -22.27
C PRO A 112 12.37 8.03 -23.72
N ASP A 113 12.97 6.86 -23.92
CA ASP A 113 13.19 6.21 -25.22
C ASP A 113 11.99 5.38 -25.71
N GLY A 114 10.86 5.42 -24.99
CA GLY A 114 9.63 4.70 -25.35
C GLY A 114 9.59 3.24 -24.88
N GLY A 115 10.58 2.80 -24.09
CA GLY A 115 10.60 1.52 -23.41
C GLY A 115 9.86 1.53 -22.07
N HIS A 116 10.04 0.46 -21.30
CA HIS A 116 9.56 0.37 -19.92
C HIS A 116 10.48 -0.47 -19.02
N ILE A 117 10.37 -0.27 -17.71
CA ILE A 117 11.07 -1.03 -16.67
C ILE A 117 10.04 -1.82 -15.83
N ASP A 118 10.25 -3.14 -15.71
CA ASP A 118 9.47 -4.02 -14.81
C ASP A 118 10.22 -4.18 -13.47
N GLN A 119 9.93 -3.26 -12.54
CA GLN A 119 10.58 -3.19 -11.24
C GLN A 119 10.32 -4.43 -10.38
N ILE A 120 9.14 -5.06 -10.52
CA ILE A 120 8.80 -6.27 -9.75
C ILE A 120 9.66 -7.46 -10.18
N SER A 121 9.79 -7.66 -11.50
CA SER A 121 10.65 -8.71 -12.04
C SER A 121 12.11 -8.49 -11.64
N ASP A 122 12.60 -7.25 -11.70
CA ASP A 122 13.97 -6.91 -11.31
C ASP A 122 14.23 -7.13 -9.81
N VAL A 123 13.28 -6.77 -8.94
CA VAL A 123 13.39 -7.00 -7.50
C VAL A 123 13.37 -8.49 -7.17
N ILE A 124 12.48 -9.28 -7.78
CA ILE A 124 12.45 -10.74 -7.58
C ILE A 124 13.77 -11.37 -8.01
N LYS A 125 14.27 -11.01 -9.19
CA LYS A 125 15.57 -11.48 -9.68
C LYS A 125 16.69 -11.11 -8.71
N THR A 126 16.73 -9.87 -8.25
CA THR A 126 17.76 -9.39 -7.33
C THR A 126 17.71 -10.11 -5.98
N LEU A 127 16.52 -10.35 -5.43
CA LEU A 127 16.36 -11.14 -4.21
C LEU A 127 16.92 -12.56 -4.35
N GLN A 128 16.80 -13.16 -5.53
CA GLN A 128 17.31 -14.51 -5.81
C GLN A 128 18.82 -14.53 -6.09
N THR A 129 19.36 -13.53 -6.79
CA THR A 129 20.75 -13.56 -7.27
C THR A 129 21.73 -12.73 -6.43
N ASN A 130 21.25 -11.71 -5.72
CA ASN A 130 22.05 -10.81 -4.90
C ASN A 130 21.23 -10.28 -3.69
N PRO A 131 20.93 -11.16 -2.71
CA PRO A 131 20.05 -10.82 -1.59
C PRO A 131 20.61 -9.72 -0.67
N ASP A 132 21.92 -9.53 -0.62
CA ASP A 132 22.58 -8.48 0.19
C ASP A 132 22.58 -7.10 -0.50
N SER A 133 22.00 -7.01 -1.70
CA SER A 133 21.83 -5.75 -2.41
C SER A 133 21.09 -4.74 -1.55
N ARG A 134 21.69 -3.55 -1.39
CA ARG A 134 21.09 -2.40 -0.68
C ARG A 134 20.21 -1.55 -1.59
N ARG A 135 19.80 -2.08 -2.74
CA ARG A 135 19.08 -1.37 -3.81
C ARG A 135 17.81 -2.10 -4.26
N ILE A 136 17.28 -2.98 -3.41
CA ILE A 136 16.02 -3.70 -3.67
C ILE A 136 14.87 -2.73 -3.36
N ILE A 137 14.44 -1.99 -4.38
CA ILE A 137 13.48 -0.88 -4.26
C ILE A 137 12.47 -0.98 -5.42
N VAL A 138 11.21 -0.69 -5.11
CA VAL A 138 10.15 -0.40 -6.09
C VAL A 138 9.62 0.99 -5.80
N SER A 139 9.51 1.84 -6.82
CA SER A 139 8.94 3.18 -6.70
C SER A 139 7.64 3.28 -7.51
N ALA A 140 6.66 4.00 -6.97
CA ALA A 140 5.48 4.43 -7.72
C ALA A 140 5.46 5.96 -7.96
N TRP A 141 6.50 6.69 -7.50
CA TRP A 141 6.56 8.14 -7.62
C TRP A 141 7.28 8.55 -8.91
N ASN A 142 6.53 8.57 -10.01
CA ASN A 142 7.00 9.06 -11.30
C ASN A 142 6.63 10.53 -11.48
N VAL A 143 7.63 11.39 -11.71
CA VAL A 143 7.48 12.86 -11.75
C VAL A 143 7.12 13.38 -13.15
N ALA A 144 7.38 12.57 -14.18
CA ALA A 144 7.24 12.94 -15.58
C ALA A 144 5.78 13.04 -16.04
#